data_AF-A0A3C1SC17-F1
#
_entry.id   AF-A0A3C1SC17-F1
#
_cell.length_a   1.000
_cell.length_b   1.000
_cell.length_c   1.000
_cell.angle_alpha   90.00
_cell.angle_beta   90.00
_cell.angle_gamma   90.00
#
_symmetry.space_group_name_H-M   'P 1'
#
loop_
_entity.id
_entity.type
_entity.pdbx_description
1 polymer ?
#
loop_
_entity_poly.entity_id
_entity_poly.type
_entity_poly.pdbx_seq_one_letter_code
_entity_poly.pdbx_strand_id
1 'polypeptide(L)'
;MKAYSGDLRKKVLTAYQNGKGSMRQLTEKSDVSLTSVSGPVKNFRQNGHIRPKPHGGGKTPAADKQGCEFLTGLIERQTDLTLKELCEHYGQKSGKKVSKSAPDRTLKKSDITRRKKELYDTGKNTERVKRLTEEYSEKIKAEDPDNPVFTDADRSDPEYDSSLRKSRRREKSDLDPPCFSGAEDICDRSAVNGRNGSGCNSRLSV
;
A
#
# COMPACT_ATOMS: atom_id res chain seq x y z
N MET A 1 -5.29 21.29 -13.90
CA MET A 1 -6.19 22.00 -14.84
C MET A 1 -6.24 21.22 -16.14
N LYS A 2 -7.43 20.84 -16.60
CA LYS A 2 -7.60 20.09 -17.85
C LYS A 2 -7.37 21.05 -19.04
N ALA A 3 -6.65 20.58 -20.05
CA ALA A 3 -6.46 21.34 -21.27
C ALA A 3 -7.79 21.50 -22.02
N TYR A 4 -8.07 22.71 -22.54
CA TYR A 4 -9.16 22.92 -23.50
C TYR A 4 -9.02 21.99 -24.72
N SER A 5 -10.17 21.61 -25.30
CA SER A 5 -10.25 20.67 -26.42
C SER A 5 -9.35 21.08 -27.59
N GLY A 6 -8.86 20.09 -28.34
CA GLY A 6 -8.01 20.32 -29.51
C GLY A 6 -8.70 21.18 -30.57
N ASP A 7 -10.02 21.02 -30.72
CA ASP A 7 -10.79 21.72 -31.75
C ASP A 7 -10.98 23.19 -31.44
N LEU A 8 -11.19 23.55 -30.17
CA LEU A 8 -11.24 24.96 -29.76
C LEU A 8 -9.91 25.66 -30.05
N ARG A 9 -8.79 25.00 -29.75
CA ARG A 9 -7.44 25.52 -30.03
C ARG A 9 -7.20 25.69 -31.53
N LYS A 10 -7.66 24.74 -32.37
CA LYS A 10 -7.58 24.85 -33.84
C LYS A 10 -8.42 26.01 -34.36
N LYS A 11 -9.66 26.18 -33.87
CA LYS A 11 -10.54 27.30 -34.26
C LYS A 11 -9.94 28.65 -33.90
N VAL A 12 -9.39 28.78 -32.70
CA VAL A 12 -8.70 30.01 -32.27
C VAL A 12 -7.45 30.28 -33.12
N LEU A 13 -6.64 29.26 -33.41
CA LEU A 13 -5.45 29.42 -34.23
C LEU A 13 -5.78 29.83 -35.67
N THR A 14 -6.76 29.18 -36.29
CA THR A 14 -7.19 29.52 -37.66
C THR A 14 -7.78 30.93 -37.72
N ALA A 15 -8.55 31.36 -36.71
CA ALA A 15 -9.04 32.73 -36.64
C ALA A 15 -7.90 33.75 -36.50
N TYR A 16 -6.84 33.41 -35.73
CA TYR A 16 -5.65 34.25 -35.57
C TYR A 16 -4.83 34.35 -36.87
N GLN A 17 -4.59 33.23 -37.57
CA GLN A 17 -3.87 33.21 -38.85
C GLN A 17 -4.60 34.01 -39.94
N ASN A 18 -5.93 33.97 -39.94
CA ASN A 18 -6.76 34.72 -40.88
C ASN A 18 -6.90 36.22 -40.54
N GLY A 19 -6.21 36.72 -39.50
CA GLY A 19 -6.24 38.13 -39.12
C GLY A 19 -7.60 38.63 -38.64
N LYS A 20 -8.50 37.75 -38.17
CA LYS A 20 -9.90 38.09 -37.80
C LYS A 20 -10.05 38.92 -36.51
N GLY A 21 -8.96 39.46 -35.98
CA GLY A 21 -8.91 40.32 -34.80
C GLY A 21 -7.71 40.08 -33.88
N SER A 22 -7.57 40.94 -32.87
CA SER A 22 -6.58 40.81 -31.80
C SER A 22 -6.93 39.66 -30.84
N MET A 23 -5.96 39.17 -30.05
CA MET A 23 -6.19 38.06 -29.11
C MET A 23 -7.34 38.32 -28.14
N ARG A 24 -7.59 39.58 -27.74
CA ARG A 24 -8.72 39.99 -26.87
C ARG A 24 -10.08 39.87 -27.58
N GLN A 25 -10.13 40.16 -28.87
CA GLN A 25 -11.37 39.99 -29.65
C GLN A 25 -11.66 38.51 -29.88
N LEU A 26 -10.63 37.67 -29.98
CA LEU A 26 -10.79 36.22 -30.11
C LEU A 26 -11.31 35.58 -28.81
N THR A 27 -10.92 36.11 -27.64
CA THR A 27 -11.44 35.65 -26.35
C THR A 27 -12.93 35.94 -26.19
N GLU A 28 -13.37 37.14 -26.58
CA GLU A 28 -14.79 37.54 -26.53
C GLU A 28 -15.65 36.69 -27.48
N LYS A 29 -15.17 36.40 -28.69
CA LYS A 29 -15.90 35.57 -29.66
C LYS A 29 -15.99 34.09 -29.31
N SER A 30 -15.10 33.62 -28.42
CA SER A 30 -14.93 32.19 -28.12
C SER A 30 -15.21 31.85 -26.65
N ASP A 31 -15.67 32.82 -25.85
CA ASP A 31 -15.95 32.70 -24.41
C ASP A 31 -14.83 32.00 -23.61
N VAL A 32 -13.57 32.30 -23.94
CA VAL A 32 -12.40 31.73 -23.26
C VAL A 32 -11.47 32.80 -22.72
N SER A 33 -10.73 32.46 -21.66
CA SER A 33 -9.74 33.37 -21.07
C SER A 33 -8.56 33.67 -22.01
N LEU A 34 -7.93 34.83 -21.83
CA LEU A 34 -6.77 35.27 -22.62
C LEU A 34 -5.60 34.29 -22.59
N THR A 35 -5.36 33.63 -21.45
CA THR A 35 -4.32 32.60 -21.30
C THR A 35 -4.59 31.37 -22.17
N SER A 36 -5.87 31.07 -22.42
CA SER A 36 -6.31 29.95 -23.24
C SER A 36 -6.10 30.19 -24.73
N VAL A 37 -6.09 31.46 -25.16
CA VAL A 37 -5.80 31.88 -26.54
C VAL A 37 -4.29 32.11 -26.74
N SER A 38 -3.62 32.79 -25.81
CA SER A 38 -2.20 33.13 -25.93
C SER A 38 -1.28 31.91 -25.83
N GLY A 39 -1.62 30.92 -25.00
CA GLY A 39 -0.86 29.68 -24.84
C GLY A 39 -0.69 28.90 -26.16
N PRO A 40 -1.78 28.51 -26.84
CA PRO A 40 -1.72 27.83 -28.15
C PRO A 40 -1.00 28.63 -29.23
N VAL A 41 -1.23 29.94 -29.33
CA VAL A 41 -0.54 30.79 -30.32
C VAL A 41 0.97 30.82 -30.06
N LYS A 42 1.39 30.99 -28.80
CA LYS A 42 2.81 30.94 -28.42
C LYS A 42 3.43 29.57 -28.72
N ASN A 43 2.72 28.49 -28.40
CA ASN A 43 3.18 27.12 -28.67
C ASN A 43 3.31 26.85 -30.18
N PHE A 44 2.38 27.34 -30.99
CA PHE A 44 2.45 27.23 -32.45
C PHE A 44 3.64 28.00 -33.03
N ARG A 45 3.92 29.22 -32.55
CA ARG A 45 5.09 30.00 -32.98
C ARG A 45 6.43 29.35 -32.59
N GLN A 46 6.48 28.64 -31.47
CA GLN A 46 7.71 28.02 -30.95
C GLN A 46 7.96 26.62 -31.51
N ASN A 47 6.91 25.77 -31.54
CA ASN A 47 7.04 24.33 -31.80
C ASN A 47 6.29 23.87 -33.07
N GLY A 48 5.57 24.76 -33.75
CA GLY A 48 4.80 24.43 -34.95
C GLY A 48 3.55 23.58 -34.72
N HIS A 49 3.25 23.17 -33.47
CA HIS A 49 2.12 22.30 -33.16
C HIS A 49 1.14 22.91 -32.14
N ILE A 50 -0.14 22.52 -32.26
CA ILE A 50 -1.24 23.02 -31.41
C ILE A 50 -1.47 22.14 -30.17
N ARG A 51 -0.85 20.94 -30.14
CA ARG A 51 -1.02 19.96 -29.07
C ARG A 51 -0.59 20.54 -27.71
N PRO A 52 -1.34 20.28 -26.62
CA PRO A 52 -0.91 20.66 -25.27
C PRO A 52 0.45 20.04 -24.97
N LYS A 53 1.26 20.73 -24.15
CA LYS A 53 2.51 20.16 -23.66
C LYS A 53 2.20 18.87 -22.89
N PRO A 54 2.98 17.80 -23.07
CA PRO A 54 2.83 16.61 -22.26
C PRO A 54 3.01 16.99 -20.79
N HIS A 55 2.35 16.24 -19.90
CA HIS A 55 2.61 16.37 -18.47
C HIS A 55 4.11 16.17 -18.23
N GLY A 56 4.76 17.13 -17.54
CA GLY A 56 6.22 17.18 -17.37
C GLY A 56 6.83 16.07 -16.51
N GLY A 57 6.11 14.97 -16.30
CA GLY A 57 6.48 13.91 -15.37
C GLY A 57 6.28 14.34 -13.91
N GLY A 58 5.96 13.37 -13.05
CA GLY A 58 6.01 13.58 -11.61
C GLY A 58 7.45 13.51 -11.09
N LYS A 59 7.62 13.60 -9.76
CA LYS A 59 8.90 13.30 -9.11
C LYS A 59 9.36 11.89 -9.49
N THR A 60 10.66 11.73 -9.74
CA THR A 60 11.25 10.41 -9.96
C THR A 60 11.00 9.52 -8.75
N PRO A 61 10.64 8.24 -8.97
CA PRO A 61 10.42 7.31 -7.87
C PRO A 61 11.70 7.14 -7.05
N ALA A 62 11.55 7.00 -5.73
CA ALA A 62 12.69 6.82 -4.82
C ALA A 62 13.44 5.50 -5.03
N ALA A 63 12.78 4.52 -5.67
CA ALA A 63 13.40 3.31 -6.17
C ALA A 63 13.55 3.41 -7.69
N ASP A 64 14.79 3.35 -8.14
CA ASP A 64 15.12 3.28 -9.57
C ASP A 64 14.72 1.91 -10.14
N LYS A 65 14.78 1.74 -11.47
CA LYS A 65 14.39 0.45 -12.13
C LYS A 65 15.16 -0.75 -11.54
N GLN A 66 16.48 -0.62 -11.41
CA GLN A 66 17.35 -1.62 -10.77
C GLN A 66 16.97 -1.89 -9.31
N GLY A 67 16.47 -0.87 -8.63
CA GLY A 67 15.98 -0.97 -7.28
C GLY A 67 14.69 -1.79 -7.17
N CYS A 68 13.80 -1.66 -8.15
CA CYS A 68 12.56 -2.43 -8.23
C CYS A 68 12.86 -3.92 -8.48
N GLU A 69 13.77 -4.23 -9.39
CA GLU A 69 14.21 -5.61 -9.66
C GLU A 69 14.83 -6.26 -8.43
N PHE A 70 15.68 -5.51 -7.70
CA PHE A 70 16.26 -6.00 -6.46
C PHE A 70 15.22 -6.30 -5.38
N LEU A 71 14.26 -5.40 -5.16
CA LEU A 71 13.20 -5.62 -4.17
C LEU A 71 12.31 -6.82 -4.54
N THR A 72 12.04 -7.00 -5.83
CA THR A 72 11.25 -8.14 -6.34
C THR A 72 11.98 -9.46 -6.09
N GLY A 73 13.26 -9.55 -6.51
CA GLY A 73 14.06 -10.76 -6.30
C GLY A 73 14.36 -11.07 -4.82
N LEU A 74 14.31 -10.06 -3.94
CA LEU A 74 14.45 -10.27 -2.50
C LEU A 74 13.20 -10.93 -1.90
N ILE A 75 12.01 -10.54 -2.35
CA ILE A 75 10.73 -11.11 -1.89
C ILE A 75 10.50 -12.51 -2.44
N GLU A 76 10.95 -12.78 -3.66
CA GLU A 76 10.93 -14.14 -4.22
C GLU A 76 11.74 -15.13 -3.37
N ARG A 77 12.85 -14.67 -2.77
CA ARG A 77 13.67 -15.49 -1.87
C ARG A 77 13.08 -15.58 -0.46
N GLN A 78 12.52 -14.47 0.03
CA GLN A 78 12.01 -14.35 1.40
C GLN A 78 10.69 -13.58 1.41
N THR A 79 9.58 -14.32 1.38
CA THR A 79 8.23 -13.75 1.28
C THR A 79 7.77 -13.04 2.54
N ASP A 80 8.42 -13.29 3.69
CA ASP A 80 8.00 -12.80 5.01
C ASP A 80 8.60 -11.45 5.42
N LEU A 81 9.40 -10.83 4.54
CA LEU A 81 10.09 -9.59 4.87
C LEU A 81 9.11 -8.44 5.10
N THR A 82 9.37 -7.69 6.16
CA THR A 82 8.64 -6.47 6.48
C THR A 82 9.12 -5.30 5.62
N LEU A 83 8.27 -4.29 5.44
CA LEU A 83 8.66 -3.06 4.72
C LEU A 83 9.87 -2.35 5.36
N LYS A 84 10.12 -2.52 6.66
CA LYS A 84 11.26 -1.92 7.35
C LYS A 84 12.56 -2.64 6.94
N GLU A 85 12.56 -3.96 6.96
CA GLU A 85 13.70 -4.77 6.54
C GLU A 85 14.00 -4.55 5.05
N LEU A 86 12.96 -4.44 4.20
CA LEU A 86 13.14 -4.08 2.80
C LEU A 86 13.82 -2.73 2.61
N CYS A 87 13.47 -1.71 3.42
CA CYS A 87 14.15 -0.43 3.41
C CYS A 87 15.63 -0.55 3.82
N GLU A 88 15.93 -1.38 4.82
CA GLU A 88 17.30 -1.59 5.32
C GLU A 88 18.17 -2.30 4.27
N HIS A 89 17.68 -3.41 3.70
CA HIS A 89 18.36 -4.11 2.61
C HIS A 89 18.55 -3.23 1.37
N TYR A 90 17.55 -2.43 1.02
CA TYR A 90 17.65 -1.48 -0.08
C TYR A 90 18.71 -0.40 0.20
N GLY A 91 18.73 0.14 1.41
CA GLY A 91 19.70 1.15 1.83
C GLY A 91 21.13 0.61 1.83
N GLN A 92 21.33 -0.64 2.26
CA GLN A 92 22.63 -1.31 2.23
C GLN A 92 23.15 -1.48 0.79
N LYS A 93 22.30 -1.86 -0.16
CA LYS A 93 22.70 -2.07 -1.56
C LYS A 93 22.86 -0.76 -2.34
N SER A 94 21.93 0.17 -2.20
CA SER A 94 21.87 1.39 -3.02
C SER A 94 22.56 2.60 -2.37
N GLY A 95 22.93 2.53 -1.09
CA GLY A 95 23.46 3.67 -0.33
C GLY A 95 22.44 4.78 -0.04
N LYS A 96 21.18 4.61 -0.46
CA LYS A 96 20.10 5.60 -0.33
C LYS A 96 19.12 5.17 0.76
N LYS A 97 18.89 6.02 1.77
CA LYS A 97 17.83 5.79 2.76
C LYS A 97 16.48 6.11 2.15
N VAL A 98 15.59 5.12 2.11
CA VAL A 98 14.22 5.25 1.59
C VAL A 98 13.20 5.07 2.70
N SER A 99 12.11 5.84 2.64
CA SER A 99 10.97 5.66 3.56
C SER A 99 10.20 4.39 3.22
N LYS A 100 9.41 3.84 4.17
CA LYS A 100 8.53 2.68 3.97
C LYS A 100 7.56 2.81 2.78
N SER A 101 7.20 4.04 2.42
CA SER A 101 6.29 4.31 1.31
C SER A 101 6.89 4.02 -0.07
N ALA A 102 8.23 4.03 -0.18
CA ALA A 102 8.91 3.74 -1.44
C ALA A 102 8.77 2.25 -1.82
N PRO A 103 9.20 1.27 -0.98
CA PRO A 103 9.00 -0.13 -1.30
C PRO A 103 7.51 -0.49 -1.39
N ASP A 104 6.63 0.06 -0.54
CA ASP A 104 5.18 -0.20 -0.65
C ASP A 104 4.61 0.16 -2.03
N ARG A 105 4.98 1.33 -2.57
CA ARG A 105 4.55 1.75 -3.92
C ARG A 105 5.18 0.91 -5.01
N THR A 106 6.43 0.49 -4.88
CA THR A 106 7.07 -0.38 -5.88
C THR A 106 6.41 -1.74 -5.91
N LEU A 107 6.10 -2.33 -4.75
CA LEU A 107 5.44 -3.63 -4.65
C LEU A 107 4.04 -3.59 -5.23
N LYS A 108 3.29 -2.53 -4.95
CA LYS A 108 1.98 -2.29 -5.58
C LYS A 108 2.06 -2.14 -7.09
N LYS A 109 3.14 -1.57 -7.61
CA LYS A 109 3.34 -1.42 -9.06
C LYS A 109 3.72 -2.74 -9.73
N SER A 110 4.36 -3.64 -8.99
CA SER A 110 4.70 -5.00 -9.45
C SER A 110 3.61 -6.03 -9.14
N ASP A 111 2.42 -5.60 -8.71
CA ASP A 111 1.28 -6.47 -8.33
C ASP A 111 1.61 -7.52 -7.24
N ILE A 112 2.62 -7.27 -6.40
CA ILE A 112 3.01 -8.16 -5.32
C ILE A 112 2.18 -7.84 -4.08
N THR A 113 1.32 -8.78 -3.70
CA THR A 113 0.50 -8.69 -2.49
C THR A 113 1.04 -9.57 -1.38
N ARG A 114 0.92 -9.10 -0.13
CA ARG A 114 1.21 -9.95 1.04
C ARG A 114 0.15 -11.05 1.13
N ARG A 115 0.58 -12.31 0.98
CA ARG A 115 -0.23 -13.48 1.32
C ARG A 115 -0.05 -13.78 2.81
N LYS A 116 -1.14 -14.06 3.51
CA LYS A 116 -1.09 -14.56 4.89
C LYS A 116 -0.69 -16.03 4.82
N LYS A 117 0.19 -16.46 5.72
CA LYS A 117 0.45 -17.89 5.89
C LYS A 117 -0.83 -18.59 6.34
N GLU A 118 -1.07 -19.76 5.78
CA GLU A 118 -2.11 -20.65 6.27
C GLU A 118 -1.75 -21.11 7.68
N LEU A 119 -2.76 -21.25 8.54
CA LEU A 119 -2.61 -21.71 9.92
C LEU A 119 -2.56 -23.25 9.96
N TYR A 120 -1.78 -23.88 9.09
CA TYR A 120 -1.57 -25.33 9.20
C TYR A 120 -0.47 -25.61 10.22
N ASP A 121 -0.69 -26.64 11.02
CA ASP A 121 0.36 -27.22 11.86
C ASP A 121 1.45 -27.79 10.94
N THR A 122 2.67 -27.26 11.04
CA THR A 122 3.82 -27.70 10.26
C THR A 122 4.16 -29.17 10.51
N GLY A 123 3.77 -29.72 11.67
CA GLY A 123 3.90 -31.15 12.00
C GLY A 123 3.08 -32.08 11.10
N LYS A 124 2.01 -31.59 10.46
CA LYS A 124 1.16 -32.37 9.55
C LYS A 124 1.86 -32.79 8.25
N ASN A 125 2.88 -32.04 7.82
CA ASN A 125 3.59 -32.31 6.57
C ASN A 125 4.77 -33.29 6.74
N THR A 126 4.94 -33.87 7.93
CA THR A 126 5.97 -34.88 8.18
C THR A 126 5.61 -36.20 7.46
N GLU A 127 6.63 -36.92 6.97
CA GLU A 127 6.42 -38.19 6.26
C GLU A 127 5.65 -39.22 7.09
N ARG A 128 5.87 -39.20 8.41
CA ARG A 128 5.15 -40.07 9.35
C ARG A 128 3.65 -39.80 9.33
N VAL A 129 3.26 -38.52 9.43
CA VAL A 129 1.84 -38.14 9.46
C VAL A 129 1.19 -38.40 8.10
N LYS A 130 1.89 -38.20 6.98
CA LYS A 130 1.40 -38.54 5.65
C LYS A 130 1.08 -40.03 5.51
N ARG A 131 2.02 -40.90 5.91
CA ARG A 131 1.83 -42.36 5.90
C ARG A 131 0.62 -42.78 6.74
N LEU A 132 0.52 -42.26 7.98
CA LEU A 132 -0.63 -42.56 8.84
C LEU A 132 -1.96 -42.07 8.25
N THR A 133 -1.95 -40.93 7.55
CA THR A 133 -3.15 -40.38 6.90
C THR A 133 -3.58 -41.24 5.70
N GLU A 134 -2.62 -41.71 4.90
CA GLU A 134 -2.87 -42.61 3.77
C GLU A 134 -3.44 -43.96 4.26
N GLU A 135 -2.77 -44.59 5.24
CA GLU A 135 -3.24 -45.84 5.85
C GLU A 135 -4.65 -45.70 6.45
N TYR A 136 -4.94 -44.59 7.13
CA TYR A 136 -6.26 -44.31 7.66
C TYR A 136 -7.30 -44.11 6.55
N SER A 137 -6.93 -43.43 5.46
CA SER A 137 -7.82 -43.21 4.33
C SER A 137 -8.20 -44.50 3.60
N GLU A 138 -7.28 -45.46 3.51
CA GLU A 138 -7.55 -46.78 2.93
C GLU A 138 -8.50 -47.60 3.80
N LYS A 139 -8.32 -47.54 5.13
CA LYS A 139 -9.23 -48.16 6.10
C LYS A 139 -10.65 -47.60 5.99
N ILE A 140 -10.79 -46.27 5.95
CA ILE A 140 -12.09 -45.59 5.81
C ILE A 140 -12.81 -45.97 4.50
N LYS A 141 -12.07 -46.12 3.39
CA LYS A 141 -12.66 -46.54 2.10
C LYS A 141 -13.23 -47.96 2.12
N ALA A 142 -12.74 -48.81 3.01
CA ALA A 142 -13.21 -50.19 3.15
C ALA A 142 -14.47 -50.31 4.03
N GLU A 143 -14.86 -49.24 4.73
CA GLU A 143 -16.04 -49.21 5.60
C GLU A 143 -17.30 -48.75 4.84
N ASP A 144 -18.47 -49.19 5.31
CA ASP A 144 -19.76 -48.85 4.70
C ASP A 144 -20.08 -47.36 4.92
N PRO A 145 -20.21 -46.55 3.84
CA PRO A 145 -20.39 -45.11 3.96
C PRO A 145 -21.78 -44.70 4.46
N ASP A 146 -22.75 -45.62 4.49
CA ASP A 146 -24.16 -45.33 4.80
C ASP A 146 -24.48 -45.36 6.31
N ASN A 147 -23.53 -45.76 7.17
CA ASN A 147 -23.76 -45.81 8.63
C ASN A 147 -22.57 -45.35 9.51
N PRO A 148 -22.01 -44.14 9.32
CA PRO A 148 -20.94 -43.65 10.19
C PRO A 148 -21.50 -43.04 11.49
N VAL A 149 -20.84 -43.32 12.63
CA VAL A 149 -21.06 -42.64 13.91
C VAL A 149 -19.78 -41.93 14.34
N PHE A 150 -19.80 -40.60 14.37
CA PHE A 150 -18.68 -39.78 14.82
C PHE A 150 -18.89 -39.31 16.26
N THR A 151 -17.87 -39.45 17.10
CA THR A 151 -17.89 -39.01 18.51
C THR A 151 -16.84 -37.93 18.71
N ASP A 152 -17.12 -36.73 18.21
CA ASP A 152 -16.23 -35.59 18.37
C ASP A 152 -16.68 -34.77 19.59
N ALA A 153 -15.75 -34.53 20.52
CA ALA A 153 -16.00 -33.66 21.67
C ALA A 153 -15.68 -32.22 21.28
N ASP A 154 -16.68 -31.48 20.81
CA ASP A 154 -16.53 -30.06 20.56
C ASP A 154 -16.53 -29.30 21.90
N ARG A 155 -15.43 -28.60 22.18
CA ARG A 155 -15.41 -27.60 23.26
C ARG A 155 -16.14 -26.37 22.75
N SER A 156 -17.43 -26.28 23.06
CA SER A 156 -18.20 -25.06 22.82
C SER A 156 -17.79 -24.00 23.85
N ASP A 157 -16.74 -23.24 23.55
CA ASP A 157 -16.49 -21.97 24.24
C ASP A 157 -17.38 -20.91 23.55
N PRO A 158 -18.46 -20.43 24.21
CA PRO A 158 -19.25 -19.33 23.67
C PRO A 158 -18.40 -18.04 23.73
N GLU A 159 -18.37 -17.33 22.61
CA GLU A 159 -17.79 -16.00 22.40
C GLU A 159 -16.26 -15.87 22.19
N TYR A 160 -15.88 -15.89 20.91
CA TYR A 160 -15.01 -14.83 20.39
C TYR A 160 -15.35 -14.51 18.93
N ASP A 161 -16.34 -13.66 18.70
CA ASP A 161 -16.62 -13.12 17.37
C ASP A 161 -15.88 -11.79 17.15
N SER A 162 -14.69 -11.88 16.54
CA SER A 162 -13.91 -10.69 16.12
C SER A 162 -14.54 -9.91 14.96
N SER A 163 -15.63 -10.40 14.34
CA SER A 163 -16.24 -9.82 13.14
C SER A 163 -16.99 -8.50 13.39
N LEU A 164 -17.31 -8.17 14.65
CA LEU A 164 -17.86 -6.85 15.04
C LEU A 164 -16.83 -5.70 14.98
N ARG A 165 -15.55 -5.98 14.72
CA ARG A 165 -14.50 -4.93 14.59
C ARG A 165 -14.32 -4.39 13.17
N LYS A 166 -15.38 -4.29 12.36
CA LYS A 166 -15.38 -3.35 11.21
C LYS A 166 -15.72 -1.95 11.72
N SER A 167 -14.83 -1.38 12.54
CA SER A 167 -14.94 0.03 12.86
C SER A 167 -14.59 0.85 11.61
N ARG A 168 -15.38 1.89 11.33
CA ARG A 168 -14.94 2.92 10.38
C ARG A 168 -13.62 3.45 10.91
N ARG A 169 -12.61 3.47 10.04
CA ARG A 169 -11.21 3.82 10.33
C ARG A 169 -11.12 4.96 11.38
N ARG A 170 -10.83 4.59 12.64
CA ARG A 170 -10.70 5.42 13.87
C ARG A 170 -11.87 5.46 14.87
N GLU A 171 -12.92 4.66 14.74
CA GLU A 171 -13.74 4.35 15.91
C GLU A 171 -12.97 3.31 16.75
N LYS A 172 -12.38 3.78 17.84
CA LYS A 172 -11.91 2.93 18.93
C LYS A 172 -13.16 2.20 19.41
N SER A 173 -13.18 0.87 19.41
CA SER A 173 -14.27 0.17 20.07
C SER A 173 -14.23 0.59 21.54
N ASP A 174 -15.26 1.27 22.05
CA ASP A 174 -15.38 1.70 23.46
C ASP A 174 -15.50 0.53 24.44
N LEU A 175 -15.49 -0.69 23.93
CA LEU A 175 -15.38 -1.90 24.72
C LEU A 175 -13.92 -2.07 25.17
N ASP A 176 -13.67 -1.70 26.42
CA ASP A 176 -12.53 -2.19 27.16
C ASP A 176 -12.48 -3.73 27.02
N PRO A 177 -11.30 -4.32 26.77
CA PRO A 177 -11.21 -5.78 26.76
C PRO A 177 -11.71 -6.30 28.11
N PRO A 178 -12.51 -7.38 28.15
CA PRO A 178 -12.94 -7.94 29.42
C PRO A 178 -11.70 -8.27 30.25
N CYS A 179 -11.60 -7.63 31.41
CA CYS A 179 -10.58 -7.95 32.39
C CYS A 179 -10.73 -9.43 32.73
N PHE A 180 -9.77 -10.26 32.33
CA PHE A 180 -9.64 -11.62 32.84
C PHE A 180 -9.36 -11.51 34.34
N SER A 181 -10.40 -11.56 35.17
CA SER A 181 -10.27 -11.78 36.61
C SER A 181 -9.97 -13.26 36.83
N GLY A 182 -8.71 -13.63 36.60
CA GLY A 182 -8.24 -15.02 36.68
C GLY A 182 -6.72 -15.14 36.69
N ALA A 183 -6.04 -14.15 37.26
CA ALA A 183 -4.63 -14.24 37.60
C ALA A 183 -4.49 -13.89 39.08
N GLU A 184 -4.79 -14.86 39.93
CA GLU A 184 -4.21 -14.90 41.26
C GLU A 184 -2.69 -15.07 41.10
N ASP A 185 -1.96 -14.18 41.78
CA ASP A 185 -0.63 -14.39 42.36
C ASP A 185 0.52 -14.84 41.47
N ILE A 186 1.14 -13.88 40.77
CA ILE A 186 2.62 -13.75 40.76
C ILE A 186 3.00 -12.27 40.77
N CYS A 187 2.90 -11.63 41.95
CA CYS A 187 3.59 -10.38 42.25
C CYS A 187 4.74 -10.70 43.20
N ASP A 188 5.93 -10.96 42.67
CA ASP A 188 7.18 -10.65 43.38
C ASP A 188 8.38 -10.59 42.43
N ARG A 189 8.70 -9.38 41.96
CA ARG A 189 10.09 -8.91 41.76
C ARG A 189 10.13 -7.41 41.46
N SER A 190 10.15 -6.65 42.55
CA SER A 190 11.03 -5.52 42.82
C SER A 190 11.87 -4.94 41.66
N ALA A 191 11.66 -3.64 41.44
CA ALA A 191 12.63 -2.57 41.21
C ALA A 191 13.61 -2.68 40.02
N VAL A 192 13.52 -1.75 39.05
CA VAL A 192 14.49 -0.66 38.84
C VAL A 192 13.82 0.43 37.97
N ASN A 193 13.66 1.61 38.56
CA ASN A 193 13.30 2.85 37.88
C ASN A 193 14.48 3.41 37.08
N GLY A 194 14.21 3.98 35.91
CA GLY A 194 15.20 4.71 35.11
C GLY A 194 14.55 5.58 34.04
N ARG A 195 13.77 6.59 34.45
CA ARG A 195 13.37 7.71 33.59
C ARG A 195 14.54 8.69 33.48
N ASN A 196 14.82 9.19 32.29
CA ASN A 196 15.41 10.51 32.00
C ASN A 196 15.04 10.81 30.53
N GLY A 197 14.36 11.88 30.15
CA GLY A 197 14.31 13.22 30.74
C GLY A 197 14.77 14.20 29.66
N SER A 198 13.81 14.84 29.01
CA SER A 198 13.96 15.79 27.90
C SER A 198 14.83 17.02 28.26
N GLY A 199 15.88 17.27 27.48
CA GLY A 199 16.67 18.50 27.56
C GLY A 199 16.03 19.66 26.81
N CYS A 200 15.49 20.62 27.56
CA CYS A 200 15.17 21.97 27.06
C CYS A 200 16.39 22.89 27.30
N ASN A 201 16.97 23.39 26.22
CA ASN A 201 18.03 24.41 26.25
C ASN A 201 17.45 25.80 26.55
N SER A 202 17.82 26.39 27.68
CA SER A 202 17.66 27.83 27.94
C SER A 202 18.94 28.57 27.55
N ARG A 203 18.77 29.51 26.64
CA ARG A 203 19.74 30.49 26.15
C ARG A 203 19.70 31.70 27.09
N LEU A 204 20.80 32.03 27.76
CA LEU A 204 20.99 33.30 28.44
C LEU A 204 22.34 33.90 28.05
N SER A 205 22.25 35.16 27.66
CA SER A 205 23.29 36.14 27.36
C SER A 205 24.13 36.50 28.58
N VAL A 206 25.45 36.66 28.36
CA VAL A 206 26.23 37.86 28.69
C VAL A 206 27.25 38.04 27.56
#